data_AF-A0A954U069-F1
#
_entry.id   AF-A0A954U069-F1
#
_cell.length_a   1.000
_cell.length_b   1.000
_cell.length_c   1.000
_cell.angle_alpha   90.00
_cell.angle_beta   90.00
_cell.angle_gamma   90.00
#
_symmetry.space_group_name_H-M   'P 1'
#
loop_
_entity.id
_entity.type
_entity.pdbx_description
1 polymer ?
#
loop_
_entity_poly.entity_id
_entity_poly.type
_entity_poly.pdbx_seq_one_letter_code
_entity_poly.pdbx_strand_id
1 'polypeptide(L)' 'MATAYIFPGQGSQFPGMGKDLYDSNEQAKALFEKANEILGFRITDIMFNGTAEELKETKV' A
#
# COMPACT_ATOMS: atom_id res chain seq x y z
N MET A 1 9.50 19.38 -23.90
CA MET A 1 9.96 18.16 -23.19
C MET A 1 8.73 17.41 -22.71
N ALA A 2 8.70 16.08 -22.83
CA ALA A 2 7.61 15.27 -22.34
C ALA A 2 7.90 14.78 -20.92
N THR A 3 6.89 14.80 -20.06
CA THR A 3 6.95 14.25 -18.70
C THR A 3 6.43 12.82 -18.72
N ALA A 4 7.13 11.90 -18.06
CA ALA A 4 6.69 10.52 -17.86
C ALA A 4 6.62 10.21 -16.36
N TYR A 5 5.65 9.39 -15.98
CA TYR A 5 5.51 8.86 -14.63
C TYR A 5 5.85 7.37 -14.64
N ILE A 6 6.76 6.97 -13.76
CA ILE A 6 7.19 5.58 -13.60
C ILE A 6 6.80 5.15 -12.20
N PHE A 7 6.18 3.97 -12.10
CA PHE A 7 5.74 3.40 -10.83
C PHE A 7 6.65 2.23 -10.45
N PRO A 8 7.09 2.13 -9.19
CA PRO A 8 7.94 1.04 -8.73
C PRO A 8 7.19 -0.30 -8.71
N GLY A 9 7.92 -1.40 -8.95
CA GLY A 9 7.38 -2.77 -8.91
C GLY A 9 7.58 -3.47 -7.56
N GLN A 10 7.30 -4.78 -7.54
CA GLN A 10 7.52 -5.65 -6.39
C GLN A 10 9.01 -5.70 -6.00
N GLY A 11 9.27 -5.72 -4.70
CA GLY A 11 10.61 -5.63 -4.09
C GLY A 11 10.89 -4.26 -3.45
N SER A 12 10.04 -3.26 -3.71
CA SER A 12 10.16 -1.91 -3.13
C SER A 12 9.34 -1.71 -1.85
N GLN A 13 8.59 -2.71 -1.40
CA GLN A 13 7.80 -2.67 -0.17
C GLN A 13 8.65 -2.57 1.11
N PHE A 14 8.14 -1.85 2.11
CA PHE A 14 8.74 -1.75 3.44
C PHE A 14 7.65 -1.48 4.50
N PRO A 15 7.87 -1.89 5.78
CA PRO A 15 6.92 -1.62 6.86
C PRO A 15 6.67 -0.12 7.05
N GLY A 16 5.40 0.26 7.16
CA GLY A 16 4.99 1.67 7.28
C GLY A 16 4.72 2.37 5.94
N MET A 17 4.91 1.69 4.80
CA MET A 17 4.68 2.30 3.48
C MET A 17 3.23 2.80 3.34
N GLY A 18 3.07 3.99 2.77
CA GLY A 18 1.75 4.59 2.52
C GLY A 18 1.02 5.14 3.75
N LYS A 19 1.53 4.92 4.98
CA LYS A 19 0.86 5.34 6.22
C LYS A 19 0.68 6.85 6.31
N ASP A 20 1.73 7.63 6.02
CA ASP A 20 1.65 9.09 6.08
C ASP A 20 0.62 9.65 5.09
N LEU A 21 0.53 9.06 3.90
CA LEU A 21 -0.44 9.45 2.89
C LEU A 21 -1.87 9.06 3.29
N TYR A 22 -2.03 7.88 3.90
CA TYR A 22 -3.30 7.43 4.47
C TYR A 22 -3.79 8.36 5.59
N ASP A 23 -2.90 8.81 6.48
CA ASP A 23 -3.25 9.65 7.63
C ASP A 23 -3.48 11.12 7.26
N SER A 24 -2.80 11.64 6.25
CA SER A 24 -2.81 13.07 5.90
C SER A 24 -3.75 13.45 4.75
N ASN A 25 -4.25 12.47 3.97
CA ASN A 25 -5.05 12.74 2.78
C ASN A 25 -6.33 11.89 2.75
N GLU A 26 -7.48 12.54 2.90
CA GLU A 26 -8.80 11.88 2.92
C GLU A 26 -9.12 11.12 1.63
N GLN A 27 -8.67 11.58 0.45
CA GLN A 27 -8.89 10.88 -0.80
C GLN A 27 -8.05 9.60 -0.88
N ALA A 28 -6.79 9.66 -0.45
CA ALA A 28 -5.94 8.48 -0.39
C ALA A 28 -6.48 7.47 0.63
N LYS A 29 -6.89 7.93 1.80
CA LYS A 29 -7.55 7.11 2.83
C LYS A 29 -8.75 6.33 2.29
N ALA A 30 -9.63 7.01 1.55
CA ALA A 30 -10.79 6.37 0.92
C ALA A 30 -10.39 5.28 -0.10
N LEU A 31 -9.30 5.49 -0.85
CA LEU A 31 -8.79 4.48 -1.79
C LEU A 31 -8.20 3.25 -1.07
N PHE A 32 -7.48 3.45 0.02
CA PHE A 32 -6.97 2.35 0.86
C PHE A 32 -8.11 1.54 1.49
N GLU A 33 -9.13 2.18 2.04
CA GLU A 33 -10.27 1.46 2.63
C GLU A 33 -11.07 0.70 1.56
N LYS A 34 -11.24 1.28 0.36
CA LYS A 34 -11.82 0.54 -0.77
C LYS A 34 -10.97 -0.68 -1.16
N ALA A 35 -9.65 -0.58 -1.10
CA ALA A 35 -8.77 -1.72 -1.36
C ALA A 35 -8.94 -2.82 -0.30
N ASN A 36 -9.07 -2.45 0.98
CA ASN A 36 -9.38 -3.39 2.07
C ASN A 36 -10.70 -4.14 1.80
N GLU A 37 -11.75 -3.42 1.39
CA GLU A 37 -13.05 -4.02 1.05
C GLU A 37 -12.95 -5.02 -0.12
N ILE A 38 -12.25 -4.64 -1.20
CA ILE A 38 -12.10 -5.49 -2.40
C ILE A 38 -11.33 -6.77 -2.08
N LEU A 39 -10.28 -6.66 -1.27
CA LEU A 39 -9.42 -7.79 -0.91
C LEU A 39 -10.06 -8.71 0.13
N GLY A 40 -11.05 -8.24 0.88
CA GLY A 40 -11.69 -9.00 1.96
C GLY A 40 -10.82 -9.14 3.22
N PHE A 41 -9.69 -8.42 3.27
CA PHE A 41 -8.83 -8.30 4.45
C PHE A 41 -8.17 -6.92 4.47
N ARG A 42 -7.66 -6.52 5.63
CA ARG A 42 -7.04 -5.21 5.81
C ARG A 42 -5.58 -5.23 5.34
N ILE A 43 -5.36 -5.01 4.05
CA ILE A 43 -4.00 -4.88 3.51
C ILE A 43 -3.23 -3.74 4.17
N THR A 44 -3.92 -2.67 4.59
CA THR A 44 -3.32 -1.56 5.34
C THR A 44 -2.62 -2.01 6.62
N ASP A 45 -3.15 -3.02 7.31
CA ASP A 45 -2.57 -3.47 8.58
C ASP A 45 -1.21 -4.14 8.32
N ILE A 46 -1.11 -4.91 7.23
CA ILE A 46 0.14 -5.52 6.76
C ILE A 46 1.10 -4.44 6.27
N MET A 47 0.62 -3.47 5.47
CA MET A 47 1.45 -2.36 4.97
C MET A 47 2.07 -1.53 6.09
N PHE A 48 1.30 -1.26 7.15
CA PHE A 48 1.71 -0.32 8.20
C PHE A 48 2.50 -0.99 9.31
N ASN A 49 2.12 -2.21 9.69
CA ASN A 49 2.66 -2.89 10.88
C ASN A 49 3.25 -4.27 10.58
N GLY A 50 3.08 -4.79 9.36
CA GLY A 50 3.61 -6.09 8.96
C GLY A 50 5.14 -6.10 8.90
N THR A 51 5.70 -7.29 9.01
CA THR A 51 7.12 -7.56 8.84
C THR A 51 7.54 -7.49 7.37
N ALA A 52 8.85 -7.35 7.13
CA ALA A 52 9.39 -7.37 5.77
C ALA A 52 9.09 -8.68 5.03
N GLU A 53 8.92 -9.81 5.73
CA GLU A 53 8.57 -11.09 5.11
C GLU A 53 7.09 -11.17 4.75
N GLU A 54 6.19 -10.73 5.64
CA GLU A 54 4.75 -10.65 5.33
C GLU A 54 4.46 -9.77 4.11
N LEU A 55 5.22 -8.68 3.94
CA LEU A 55 5.12 -7.80 2.77
C LEU A 55 5.63 -8.42 1.47
N LYS A 56 6.40 -9.51 1.52
CA LYS A 56 6.89 -10.25 0.34
C LYS A 56 5.96 -11.37 -0.10
N GLU A 57 5.02 -11.77 0.76
CA GLU A 57 4.11 -12.87 0.45
C GLU A 57 3.23 -12.51 -0.76
N THR A 58 3.16 -13.43 -1.72
CA THR A 58 2.21 -13.36 -2.83
C THR A 58 1.21 -14.48 -2.64
N LYS A 59 0.11 -14.18 -1.94
CA LYS A 59 -1.02 -15.11 -1.79
C LYS A 59 -1.93 -14.93 -3.01
N VAL A 60 -1.64 -15.71 -4.05
CA VAL A 60 -2.50 -15.90 -5.23
C VAL A 60 -3.40 -17.11 -5.05
#